data_AF-A0A8C2E0E5-F1
#
_entry.id   AF-A0A8C2E0E5-F1
#
_cell.length_a   1.000
_cell.length_b   1.000
_cell.length_c   1.000
_cell.angle_alpha   90.00
_cell.angle_beta   90.00
_cell.angle_gamma   90.00
#
_symmetry.space_group_name_H-M   'P 1'
#
loop_
_entity.id
_entity.type
_entity.pdbx_description
1 polymer ?
#
loop_
_entity_poly.entity_id
_entity_poly.type
_entity_poly.pdbx_seq_one_letter_code
_entity_poly.pdbx_strand_id
1 'polypeptide(L)'
;MHTVKLLCVVFSCLCAVAWASSHRQPCHTPPLTSGTMKVVSTGGHDLASGEFSYDSKANKFRFVEDTAHANKTSYMDVLIHFEEVGLISNSDSLYSSFSLVFVGNGKVPEIYAHYSMSTTSCGCLPVSGSYYGEKKDLLFSFFGVETEVDDLQVFVPPAFCEGVAFEEAPDDHSFFDLFHD
;
A
#
# COMPACT_ATOMS: atom_id res chain seq x y z
N MET A 1 -47.84 -27.10 -14.50
CA MET A 1 -47.23 -25.90 -15.11
C MET A 1 -46.80 -24.85 -14.09
N HIS A 2 -47.56 -24.60 -13.01
CA HIS A 2 -47.18 -23.64 -11.96
C HIS A 2 -45.96 -24.06 -11.12
N THR A 3 -45.83 -25.35 -10.80
CA THR A 3 -44.71 -25.90 -10.02
C THR A 3 -43.36 -25.77 -10.72
N VAL A 4 -43.33 -25.95 -12.05
CA VAL A 4 -42.12 -25.78 -12.88
C VAL A 4 -41.67 -24.31 -12.91
N LYS A 5 -42.62 -23.37 -13.03
CA LYS A 5 -42.31 -21.93 -12.95
C LYS A 5 -41.72 -21.54 -11.60
N LEU A 6 -42.27 -22.07 -10.50
CA LEU A 6 -41.78 -21.77 -9.14
C LEU A 6 -40.34 -22.28 -8.94
N LEU A 7 -40.05 -23.51 -9.40
CA LEU A 7 -38.71 -24.11 -9.34
C LEU A 7 -37.67 -23.32 -10.14
N CYS A 8 -38.02 -22.85 -11.34
CA CYS A 8 -37.11 -22.04 -12.15
C CYS A 8 -36.77 -20.71 -11.48
N VAL A 9 -37.75 -20.04 -10.86
CA VAL A 9 -37.52 -18.77 -10.14
C VAL A 9 -36.61 -19.01 -8.93
N VAL A 10 -36.87 -20.04 -8.12
CA VAL A 10 -36.04 -20.36 -6.96
C VAL A 10 -34.62 -20.71 -7.37
N PHE A 11 -34.42 -21.53 -8.40
CA PHE A 11 -33.09 -21.87 -8.89
C PHE A 11 -32.33 -20.65 -9.43
N SER A 12 -33.01 -19.77 -10.18
CA SER A 12 -32.41 -18.52 -10.67
C SER A 12 -31.99 -17.57 -9.53
N CYS A 13 -32.79 -17.50 -8.45
CA CYS A 13 -32.43 -16.72 -7.27
C CYS A 13 -31.26 -17.33 -6.52
N LEU A 14 -31.22 -18.66 -6.35
CA LEU A 14 -30.11 -19.36 -5.69
C LEU A 14 -28.79 -19.19 -6.45
N CYS A 15 -28.83 -19.23 -7.79
CA CYS A 15 -27.66 -18.91 -8.61
C CYS A 15 -27.23 -17.45 -8.41
N ALA A 16 -28.13 -16.47 -8.46
CA ALA A 16 -27.78 -15.07 -8.23
C ALA A 16 -27.12 -14.83 -6.86
N VAL A 17 -27.61 -15.50 -5.81
CA VAL A 17 -27.07 -15.38 -4.45
C VAL A 17 -25.69 -16.06 -4.34
N ALA A 18 -25.51 -17.22 -4.97
CA ALA A 18 -24.22 -17.92 -5.00
C ALA A 18 -23.13 -17.10 -5.72
N TRP A 19 -23.49 -16.44 -6.82
CA TRP A 19 -22.57 -15.58 -7.59
C TRP A 19 -22.23 -14.30 -6.82
N ALA A 20 -23.20 -13.71 -6.11
CA ALA A 20 -22.95 -12.57 -5.21
C ALA A 20 -22.05 -12.95 -4.01
N SER A 21 -22.10 -14.20 -3.55
CA SER A 21 -21.28 -14.70 -2.45
C SER A 21 -19.84 -15.01 -2.87
N SER A 22 -19.60 -15.37 -4.14
CA SER A 22 -18.28 -15.76 -4.65
C SER A 22 -17.30 -14.60 -4.82
N HIS A 23 -17.75 -13.34 -4.77
CA HIS A 23 -16.91 -12.15 -4.90
C HIS A 23 -16.24 -11.72 -3.58
N ARG A 24 -16.37 -12.52 -2.51
CA ARG A 24 -15.83 -12.21 -1.18
C ARG A 24 -14.56 -12.98 -0.83
N GLN A 25 -13.80 -13.44 -1.81
CA GLN A 25 -12.47 -13.97 -1.50
C GLN A 25 -11.49 -12.78 -1.44
N PRO A 26 -10.76 -12.60 -0.34
CA PRO A 26 -9.72 -11.58 -0.26
C PRO A 26 -8.78 -11.73 -1.44
N CYS A 27 -8.49 -10.63 -2.14
CA CYS A 27 -7.51 -10.66 -3.21
C CYS A 27 -6.12 -10.97 -2.64
N HIS A 28 -5.25 -11.52 -3.47
CA HIS A 28 -3.85 -11.72 -3.12
C HIS A 28 -3.04 -10.53 -3.61
N THR A 29 -2.20 -9.98 -2.73
CA THR A 29 -1.26 -8.92 -3.09
C THR A 29 -0.36 -9.40 -4.23
N PRO A 30 -0.17 -8.59 -5.29
CA PRO A 30 0.75 -8.95 -6.36
C PRO A 30 2.16 -9.17 -5.83
N PRO A 31 2.96 -10.01 -6.51
CA PRO A 31 4.32 -10.31 -6.08
C PRO A 31 5.22 -9.07 -6.11
N LEU A 32 4.99 -8.18 -7.08
CA LEU A 32 5.78 -6.98 -7.29
C LEU A 32 4.83 -5.86 -7.74
N THR A 33 4.98 -4.67 -7.16
CA THR A 33 4.20 -3.49 -7.53
C THR A 33 5.07 -2.25 -7.58
N SER A 34 4.86 -1.35 -8.54
CA SER A 34 5.49 -0.03 -8.58
C SER A 34 4.50 1.06 -8.96
N GLY A 35 4.91 2.31 -8.77
CA GLY A 35 4.19 3.49 -9.23
C GLY A 35 4.68 4.73 -8.49
N THR A 36 3.87 5.77 -8.47
CA THR A 36 4.19 7.01 -7.76
C THR A 36 3.47 7.03 -6.41
N MET A 37 4.20 7.36 -5.34
CA MET A 37 3.68 7.57 -4.00
C MET A 37 3.85 9.04 -3.60
N LYS A 38 2.78 9.64 -3.06
CA LYS A 38 2.81 10.96 -2.44
C LYS A 38 2.47 10.86 -0.96
N VAL A 39 3.23 11.56 -0.13
CA VAL A 39 3.02 11.66 1.33
C VAL A 39 2.68 13.09 1.69
N VAL A 40 1.56 13.27 2.37
CA VAL A 40 1.10 14.58 2.85
C VAL A 40 0.76 14.49 4.33
N SER A 41 0.98 15.59 5.05
CA SER A 41 0.46 15.73 6.42
C SER A 41 -1.05 15.98 6.38
N THR A 42 -1.78 15.60 7.43
CA THR A 42 -3.19 16.03 7.62
C THR A 42 -3.36 17.54 7.66
N GLY A 43 -2.29 18.30 7.95
CA GLY A 43 -2.25 19.76 7.82
C GLY A 43 -2.26 20.28 6.37
N GLY A 44 -2.23 19.40 5.37
CA GLY A 44 -2.27 19.75 3.94
C GLY A 44 -0.92 20.12 3.33
N HIS A 45 0.18 19.93 4.07
CA HIS A 45 1.53 20.14 3.57
C HIS A 45 2.05 18.89 2.86
N ASP A 46 2.54 19.06 1.64
CA ASP A 46 3.23 18.02 0.89
C ASP A 46 4.59 17.74 1.57
N LEU A 47 4.83 16.48 1.94
CA LEU A 47 6.02 16.07 2.70
C LEU A 47 7.04 15.36 1.81
N ALA A 48 6.56 14.47 0.95
CA ALA A 48 7.38 13.73 -0.01
C ALA A 48 6.55 13.32 -1.23
N SER A 49 7.21 13.19 -2.38
CA SER A 49 6.64 12.62 -3.61
C SER A 49 7.75 11.85 -4.30
N GLY A 50 7.44 10.71 -4.89
CA GLY A 50 8.45 9.93 -5.59
C GLY A 50 7.96 8.58 -6.07
N GLU A 51 8.85 7.82 -6.70
CA GLU A 51 8.57 6.49 -7.20
C GLU A 51 8.72 5.45 -6.08
N PHE A 52 7.78 4.53 -5.97
CA PHE A 52 7.86 3.39 -5.05
C PHE A 52 7.92 2.07 -5.82
N SER A 53 8.56 1.08 -5.22
CA SER A 53 8.59 -0.31 -5.67
C SER A 53 8.49 -1.24 -4.47
N TYR A 54 7.65 -2.27 -4.54
CA TYR A 54 7.41 -3.19 -3.44
C TYR A 54 7.40 -4.64 -3.93
N ASP A 55 8.29 -5.46 -3.39
CA ASP A 55 8.36 -6.91 -3.57
C ASP A 55 7.80 -7.60 -2.32
N SER A 56 6.62 -8.22 -2.45
CA SER A 56 5.93 -8.90 -1.35
C SER A 56 6.52 -10.27 -1.03
N LYS A 57 7.29 -10.88 -1.93
CA LYS A 57 7.96 -12.18 -1.69
C LYS A 57 9.26 -11.99 -0.91
N ALA A 58 10.01 -10.94 -1.25
CA ALA A 58 11.27 -10.62 -0.60
C ALA A 58 11.11 -9.62 0.55
N ASN A 59 9.88 -9.14 0.81
CA ASN A 59 9.56 -8.09 1.78
C ASN A 59 10.41 -6.83 1.60
N LYS A 60 10.63 -6.42 0.35
CA LYS A 60 11.45 -5.25 0.01
C LYS A 60 10.59 -4.09 -0.45
N PHE A 61 10.85 -2.91 0.08
CA PHE A 61 10.23 -1.68 -0.35
C PHE A 61 11.31 -0.67 -0.70
N ARG A 62 11.24 -0.08 -1.89
CA ARG A 62 12.11 1.01 -2.32
C ARG A 62 11.27 2.25 -2.56
N PHE A 63 11.74 3.40 -2.08
CA PHE A 63 11.18 4.70 -2.39
C PHE A 63 12.27 5.64 -2.85
N VAL A 64 12.06 6.28 -4.00
CA VAL A 64 12.99 7.22 -4.63
C VAL A 64 12.29 8.57 -4.72
N GLU A 65 12.74 9.54 -3.93
CA GLU A 65 12.11 10.87 -3.84
C GLU A 65 12.38 11.73 -5.09
N ASP A 66 11.34 12.39 -5.59
CA ASP A 66 11.43 13.38 -6.65
C ASP A 66 12.03 14.68 -6.13
N THR A 67 13.22 15.02 -6.62
CA THR A 67 13.94 16.26 -6.29
C THR A 67 13.25 17.57 -6.73
N ALA A 68 12.08 17.49 -7.39
CA ALA A 68 11.37 18.63 -7.95
C ALA A 68 10.45 19.37 -6.95
N HIS A 69 9.97 18.70 -5.90
CA HIS A 69 8.91 19.23 -5.03
C HIS A 69 9.40 20.00 -3.80
N ALA A 70 10.70 19.97 -3.52
CA ALA A 70 11.31 20.78 -2.47
C ALA A 70 12.59 21.40 -3.01
N ASN A 71 12.91 22.62 -2.56
CA ASN A 71 14.25 23.22 -2.72
C ASN A 71 15.27 22.47 -1.82
N LYS A 72 15.20 21.14 -1.80
CA LYS A 72 16.04 20.19 -1.09
C LYS A 72 17.05 19.67 -2.11
N THR A 73 18.33 19.84 -1.79
CA THR A 73 19.45 19.30 -2.55
C THR A 73 19.74 17.83 -2.22
N SER A 74 18.90 17.18 -1.41
CA SER A 74 19.08 15.80 -0.96
C SER A 74 18.25 14.86 -1.81
N TYR A 75 18.92 13.94 -2.51
CA TYR A 75 18.30 12.80 -3.20
C TYR A 75 18.20 11.66 -2.19
N MET A 76 16.98 11.18 -1.92
CA MET A 76 16.75 10.08 -1.00
C MET A 76 16.26 8.84 -1.75
N ASP A 77 17.00 7.74 -1.57
CA ASP A 77 16.69 6.41 -2.07
C ASP A 77 16.67 5.46 -0.88
N VAL A 78 15.47 5.06 -0.47
CA VAL A 78 15.24 4.31 0.76
C VAL A 78 14.84 2.89 0.42
N LEU A 79 15.64 1.91 0.84
CA LEU A 79 15.36 0.48 0.68
C LEU A 79 15.10 -0.18 2.05
N ILE A 80 13.84 -0.54 2.30
CA ILE A 80 13.37 -1.18 3.53
C ILE A 80 13.24 -2.68 3.31
N HIS A 81 13.78 -3.47 4.23
CA HIS A 81 13.52 -4.90 4.32
C HIS A 81 12.62 -5.14 5.53
N PHE A 82 11.40 -5.63 5.31
CA PHE A 82 10.50 -5.97 6.40
C PHE A 82 10.77 -7.40 6.89
N GLU A 83 11.02 -7.57 8.19
CA GLU A 83 10.81 -8.85 8.86
C GLU A 83 9.30 -9.04 9.11
N GLU A 84 8.82 -10.28 9.23
CA GLU A 84 7.38 -10.64 9.26
C GLU A 84 6.52 -9.65 10.08
N VAL A 85 5.85 -8.73 9.39
CA VAL A 85 4.92 -7.79 10.03
C VAL A 85 3.61 -8.53 10.24
N GLY A 86 3.24 -8.76 11.50
CA GLY A 86 1.94 -9.30 11.88
C GLY A 86 0.81 -8.34 11.46
N LEU A 87 0.26 -8.54 10.26
CA LEU A 87 -0.88 -7.78 9.77
C LEU A 87 -2.16 -8.28 10.46
N ILE A 88 -2.66 -7.53 11.44
CA ILE A 88 -4.04 -7.71 11.92
C ILE A 88 -4.94 -6.98 10.93
N SER A 89 -5.39 -7.63 9.87
CA SER A 89 -6.32 -7.01 8.92
C SER A 89 -7.76 -7.12 9.40
N ASN A 90 -8.35 -5.99 9.81
CA ASN A 90 -9.80 -5.84 9.84
C ASN A 90 -10.22 -5.17 8.53
N SER A 91 -10.90 -5.91 7.65
CA SER A 91 -11.23 -5.45 6.30
C SER A 91 -12.65 -4.91 6.20
N ASP A 92 -12.83 -3.66 5.77
CA ASP A 92 -14.11 -3.07 5.41
C ASP A 92 -14.17 -2.72 3.91
N SER A 93 -15.34 -2.90 3.28
CA SER A 93 -15.52 -2.58 1.86
C SER A 93 -16.15 -1.20 1.67
N LEU A 94 -15.48 -0.31 0.94
CA LEU A 94 -15.99 1.02 0.58
C LEU A 94 -16.12 1.14 -0.94
N TYR A 95 -17.18 1.82 -1.40
CA TYR A 95 -17.38 2.17 -2.81
C TYR A 95 -16.97 3.63 -3.00
N SER A 96 -15.76 3.87 -3.53
CA SER A 96 -15.29 5.20 -3.89
C SER A 96 -15.15 5.26 -5.41
N SER A 97 -15.81 6.26 -6.04
CA SER A 97 -15.74 6.57 -7.48
C SER A 97 -15.58 5.33 -8.38
N PHE A 98 -16.65 4.53 -8.47
CA PHE A 98 -16.79 3.32 -9.30
C PHE A 98 -15.83 2.14 -9.04
N SER A 99 -14.91 2.22 -8.07
CA SER A 99 -14.04 1.10 -7.68
C SER A 99 -14.40 0.58 -6.30
N LEU A 100 -14.58 -0.74 -6.19
CA LEU A 100 -14.66 -1.45 -4.92
C LEU A 100 -13.27 -1.44 -4.26
N VAL A 101 -13.17 -0.90 -3.05
CA VAL A 101 -11.94 -0.77 -2.29
C VAL A 101 -12.05 -1.55 -0.98
N PHE A 102 -11.02 -2.30 -0.61
CA PHE A 102 -10.86 -2.91 0.70
C PHE A 102 -9.97 -2.06 1.58
N VAL A 103 -10.47 -1.69 2.74
CA VAL A 103 -9.71 -0.97 3.76
C VAL A 103 -9.26 -1.96 4.81
N GLY A 104 -7.97 -2.20 4.92
CA GLY A 104 -7.34 -2.93 6.01
C GLY A 104 -6.87 -1.97 7.10
N ASN A 105 -7.25 -2.22 8.35
CA ASN A 105 -6.79 -1.44 9.50
C ASN A 105 -5.90 -2.29 10.38
N GLY A 106 -4.74 -1.78 10.79
CA GLY A 106 -3.82 -2.44 11.70
C GLY A 106 -3.30 -1.50 12.80
N LYS A 107 -2.71 -2.10 13.82
CA LYS A 107 -2.00 -1.39 14.89
C LYS A 107 -0.57 -1.89 14.92
N VAL A 108 0.39 -0.99 15.05
CA VAL A 108 1.79 -1.34 15.30
C VAL A 108 2.03 -1.17 16.79
N PRO A 109 1.98 -2.26 17.58
CA PRO A 109 1.99 -2.18 19.04
C PRO A 109 3.29 -1.61 19.61
N GLU A 110 4.39 -1.68 18.86
CA GLU A 110 5.71 -1.19 19.29
C GLU A 110 5.83 0.35 19.27
N ILE A 111 5.09 1.02 18.39
CA ILE A 111 5.14 2.49 18.21
C ILE A 111 3.79 3.17 18.49
N TYR A 112 2.85 2.44 19.11
CA TYR A 112 1.46 2.89 19.40
C TYR A 112 0.73 3.55 18.21
N ALA A 113 1.14 3.22 16.98
CA ALA A 113 0.58 3.83 15.78
C ALA A 113 -0.55 3.00 15.20
N HIS A 114 -1.54 3.70 14.66
CA HIS A 114 -2.64 3.09 13.91
C HIS A 114 -2.42 3.35 12.43
N TYR A 115 -2.48 2.32 11.60
CA TYR A 115 -2.45 2.51 10.15
C TYR A 115 -3.71 1.94 9.51
N SER A 116 -4.13 2.58 8.44
CA SER A 116 -5.21 2.14 7.56
C SER A 116 -4.67 2.13 6.13
N MET A 117 -4.91 1.05 5.39
CA MET A 117 -4.51 0.94 3.99
C MET A 117 -5.70 0.54 3.16
N SER A 118 -5.94 1.28 2.08
CA SER A 118 -7.01 1.06 1.12
C SER A 118 -6.44 0.44 -0.15
N THR A 119 -6.97 -0.72 -0.55
CA THR A 119 -6.54 -1.48 -1.72
C THR A 119 -7.70 -1.72 -2.68
N THR A 120 -7.42 -1.90 -3.96
CA THR A 120 -8.44 -2.27 -4.94
C THR A 120 -8.93 -3.70 -4.66
N SER A 121 -10.24 -3.90 -4.76
CA SER A 121 -10.84 -5.24 -4.64
C SER A 121 -10.42 -6.21 -5.73
N CYS A 122 -10.16 -5.69 -6.94
CA CYS A 122 -9.56 -6.42 -8.02
C CYS A 122 -8.06 -6.14 -8.02
N GLY A 123 -7.24 -7.15 -7.76
CA GLY A 123 -5.79 -7.05 -7.85
C GLY A 123 -5.05 -6.56 -6.60
N CYS A 124 -5.74 -6.17 -5.51
CA CYS A 124 -5.11 -5.78 -4.25
C CYS A 124 -4.06 -4.66 -4.40
N LEU A 125 -4.30 -3.71 -5.30
CA LEU A 125 -3.38 -2.60 -5.56
C LEU A 125 -3.58 -1.50 -4.51
N PRO A 126 -2.51 -0.94 -3.91
CA PRO A 126 -2.63 0.17 -2.98
C PRO A 126 -3.23 1.40 -3.68
N VAL A 127 -4.17 2.06 -3.02
CA VAL A 127 -4.82 3.29 -3.49
C VAL A 127 -4.44 4.44 -2.57
N SER A 128 -4.61 4.25 -1.26
CA SER A 128 -4.26 5.24 -0.26
C SER A 128 -4.00 4.58 1.08
N GLY A 129 -3.24 5.25 1.93
CA GLY A 129 -3.02 4.85 3.31
C GLY A 129 -3.11 6.04 4.24
N SER A 130 -3.43 5.80 5.51
CA SER A 130 -3.26 6.75 6.58
C SER A 130 -2.45 6.12 7.70
N TYR A 131 -1.56 6.90 8.27
CA TYR A 131 -0.80 6.56 9.45
C TYR A 131 -1.09 7.62 10.50
N TYR A 132 -1.60 7.18 11.64
CA TYR A 132 -1.88 8.01 12.81
C TYR A 132 -0.81 7.69 13.85
N GLY A 133 0.20 8.56 13.92
CA GLY A 133 1.22 8.54 14.96
C GLY A 133 0.79 9.38 16.16
N GLU A 134 1.62 9.39 17.22
CA GLU A 134 1.32 10.21 18.40
C GLU A 134 1.40 11.73 18.13
N LYS A 135 2.23 12.13 17.17
CA LYS A 135 2.59 13.54 16.91
C LYS A 135 2.19 14.04 15.53
N LYS A 136 2.27 13.18 14.50
CA LYS A 136 1.94 13.52 13.12
C LYS A 136 1.07 12.42 12.52
N ASP A 137 0.05 12.86 11.79
CA ASP A 137 -0.74 12.02 10.93
C ASP A 137 -0.27 12.19 9.48
N LEU A 138 0.03 11.08 8.83
CA LEU A 138 0.47 11.02 7.44
C LEU A 138 -0.61 10.38 6.58
N LEU A 139 -0.78 10.92 5.38
CA LEU A 139 -1.65 10.39 4.35
C LEU A 139 -0.80 10.03 3.14
N PHE A 140 -0.91 8.78 2.70
CA PHE A 140 -0.24 8.21 1.54
C PHE A 140 -1.25 8.11 0.41
N SER A 141 -0.86 8.54 -0.80
CA SER A 141 -1.64 8.35 -2.02
C SER A 141 -0.78 7.68 -3.08
N PHE A 142 -1.32 6.65 -3.72
CA PHE A 142 -0.62 5.85 -4.72
C PHE A 142 -1.27 6.08 -6.09
N PHE A 143 -0.44 6.37 -7.09
CA PHE A 143 -0.87 6.69 -8.45
C PHE A 143 -0.12 5.83 -9.46
N GLY A 144 -0.79 5.49 -10.57
CA GLY A 144 -0.15 4.75 -11.67
C GLY A 144 0.43 3.41 -11.24
N VAL A 145 -0.27 2.66 -10.37
CA VAL A 145 0.26 1.41 -9.82
C VAL A 145 0.24 0.28 -10.86
N GLU A 146 1.38 -0.33 -11.10
CA GLU A 146 1.59 -1.45 -12.04
C GLU A 146 2.12 -2.69 -11.31
N THR A 147 1.80 -3.89 -11.79
CA THR A 147 2.11 -5.19 -11.14
C THR A 147 3.17 -6.05 -11.85
N GLU A 148 3.62 -5.63 -13.02
CA GLU A 148 4.53 -6.37 -13.89
C GLU A 148 5.79 -5.56 -14.16
N VAL A 149 6.58 -5.34 -13.10
CA VAL A 149 7.89 -4.70 -13.22
C VAL A 149 8.92 -5.80 -13.43
N ASP A 150 9.46 -5.95 -14.63
CA ASP A 150 10.39 -7.04 -14.94
C ASP A 150 11.79 -6.88 -14.33
N ASP A 151 12.10 -5.74 -13.70
CA ASP A 151 13.46 -5.43 -13.27
C ASP A 151 13.67 -5.56 -11.77
N LEU A 152 13.94 -6.78 -11.29
CA LEU A 152 14.37 -7.04 -9.91
C LEU A 152 15.66 -6.29 -9.52
N GLN A 153 16.41 -5.71 -10.47
CA GLN A 153 17.58 -4.87 -10.17
C GLN A 153 17.21 -3.58 -9.47
N VAL A 154 15.93 -3.16 -9.47
CA VAL A 154 15.50 -2.00 -8.68
C VAL A 154 15.71 -2.21 -7.18
N PHE A 155 15.85 -3.43 -6.67
CA PHE A 155 16.18 -3.65 -5.25
C PHE A 155 17.67 -3.93 -5.01
N VAL A 156 18.50 -3.84 -6.06
CA VAL A 156 19.95 -3.96 -5.93
C VAL A 156 20.50 -2.55 -5.71
N PRO A 157 21.09 -2.27 -4.54
CA PRO A 157 21.70 -0.98 -4.30
C PRO A 157 22.84 -0.76 -5.30
N PRO A 158 23.10 0.48 -5.73
CA PRO A 158 24.19 0.78 -6.64
C PRO A 158 25.55 0.27 -6.14
N ALA A 159 26.49 -0.01 -7.05
CA ALA A 159 27.81 -0.57 -6.71
C ALA A 159 28.64 0.29 -5.73
N PHE A 160 28.37 1.59 -5.63
CA PHE A 160 29.03 2.45 -4.64
C PHE A 160 28.61 2.15 -3.19
N CYS A 161 27.48 1.47 -2.97
CA CYS A 161 27.03 1.01 -1.66
C CYS A 161 27.70 -0.31 -1.24
N GLU A 162 28.50 -0.94 -2.10
CA GLU A 162 29.11 -2.24 -1.82
C GLU A 162 30.18 -2.13 -0.72
N GLY A 163 29.93 -2.77 0.43
CA GLY A 163 30.83 -2.73 1.60
C GLY A 163 30.64 -1.52 2.52
N VAL A 164 29.64 -0.67 2.25
CA VAL A 164 29.20 0.38 3.18
C VAL A 164 28.27 -0.25 4.21
N ALA A 165 28.51 -0.03 5.50
CA ALA A 165 27.58 -0.44 6.53
C ALA A 165 26.24 0.27 6.28
N PHE A 166 25.11 -0.42 6.46
CA PHE A 166 23.82 0.26 6.53
C PHE A 166 23.88 1.22 7.72
N GLU A 167 24.03 2.51 7.46
CA GLU A 167 23.91 3.53 8.49
C GLU A 167 22.42 3.68 8.82
N GLU A 168 22.09 3.70 10.12
CA GLU A 168 20.84 4.31 10.57
C GLU A 168 20.77 5.70 9.94
N ALA A 169 19.67 6.01 9.27
CA ALA A 169 19.55 7.23 8.50
C ALA A 169 19.95 8.43 9.37
N PRO A 170 20.85 9.32 8.91
CA PRO A 170 21.26 10.48 9.70
C PRO A 170 20.04 11.33 10.06
N ASP A 171 19.96 11.75 11.32
CA ASP A 171 18.85 12.46 11.97
C ASP A 171 18.38 13.76 11.28
N ASP A 172 19.11 14.23 10.26
CA ASP A 172 18.80 15.47 9.57
C ASP A 172 18.29 15.17 8.14
N HIS A 173 16.96 15.00 8.01
CA HIS A 173 16.13 15.08 6.80
C HIS A 173 15.73 13.77 6.07
N SER A 174 15.72 12.62 6.76
CA SER A 174 15.33 11.33 6.20
C SER A 174 13.81 11.18 5.98
N PHE A 175 13.40 10.32 5.03
CA PHE A 175 12.00 9.88 4.88
C PHE A 175 11.44 9.29 6.19
N PHE A 176 12.29 8.69 7.03
CA PHE A 176 11.87 8.10 8.31
C PHE A 176 11.54 9.14 9.39
N ASP A 177 12.06 10.36 9.28
CA ASP A 177 11.73 11.47 10.19
C ASP A 177 10.24 11.84 10.11
N LEU A 178 9.58 11.50 9.00
CA LEU A 178 8.14 11.67 8.87
C LEU A 178 7.37 10.88 9.94
N PHE A 179 7.94 9.77 10.43
CA PHE A 179 7.32 8.85 11.38
C PHE A 179 7.76 9.05 12.84
N HIS A 180 8.91 9.69 13.10
CA HIS A 180 9.56 9.71 14.41
C HIS A 180 9.58 11.07 15.15
N ASP A 181 9.03 12.13 14.54
CA ASP A 181 9.16 13.50 15.07
C ASP A 181 8.08 13.93 16.05
#